data_AF-R7WEI6-F1
#
_entry.id   AF-R7WEI6-F1
#
_cell.length_a   1.000
_cell.length_b   1.000
_cell.length_c   1.000
_cell.angle_alpha   90.00
_cell.angle_beta   90.00
_cell.angle_gamma   90.00
#
_symmetry.space_group_name_H-M   'P 1'
#
loop_
_entity.id
_entity.type
_entity.pdbx_description
1 polymer ?
#
loop_
_entity_poly.entity_id
_entity_poly.type
_entity_poly.pdbx_seq_one_letter_code
_entity_poly.pdbx_strand_id
1 'polypeptide(L)'
;MAFSADPTAQPYVVEDCRGVLQLLSDGLDPMRIEGYILLMPAFCSEQPTQSELDSPPTAFLTRETCDRYCRLFLPAGANKDHPLVNPFGPDSPSLETLDVGRVLVVAAEGDLLRDKNVEYAERLRAARGKENDGVELVVFTGEEHAFFGVKPMSAATGELVRVIRRFMATETEAAC
;
A
#
# COMPACT_ATOMS: atom_id res chain seq x y z
N MET A 1 -29.44 -12.60 13.32
CA MET A 1 -30.34 -11.53 12.85
C MET A 1 -30.12 -11.39 11.36
N ALA A 2 -31.15 -11.48 10.53
CA ALA A 2 -31.03 -11.26 9.10
C ALA A 2 -31.24 -9.77 8.83
N PHE A 3 -30.22 -9.08 8.35
CA PHE A 3 -30.33 -7.72 7.87
C PHE A 3 -30.91 -7.74 6.45
N SER A 4 -31.95 -6.93 6.22
CA SER A 4 -32.63 -6.79 4.93
C SER A 4 -32.22 -5.45 4.34
N ALA A 5 -31.40 -5.46 3.30
CA ALA A 5 -31.01 -4.25 2.58
C ALA A 5 -32.15 -3.75 1.66
N ASP A 6 -32.25 -2.43 1.50
CA ASP A 6 -33.16 -1.79 0.55
C ASP A 6 -32.51 -1.81 -0.86
N PRO A 7 -33.07 -2.56 -1.83
CA PRO A 7 -32.52 -2.68 -3.17
C PRO A 7 -32.64 -1.39 -4.02
N THR A 8 -33.20 -0.32 -3.46
CA THR A 8 -33.37 0.98 -4.13
C THR A 8 -32.42 2.08 -3.61
N ALA A 9 -31.57 1.77 -2.62
CA ALA A 9 -30.57 2.70 -2.12
C ALA A 9 -29.57 3.10 -3.22
N GLN A 10 -29.31 4.40 -3.38
CA GLN A 10 -28.27 4.86 -4.31
C GLN A 10 -26.89 4.52 -3.76
N PRO A 11 -25.92 4.14 -4.63
CA PRO A 11 -24.59 3.83 -4.15
C PRO A 11 -23.94 5.00 -3.43
N TYR A 12 -23.31 4.76 -2.29
CA TYR A 12 -22.56 5.77 -1.55
C TYR A 12 -21.12 5.32 -1.30
N VAL A 13 -20.21 6.28 -1.16
CA VAL A 13 -18.79 6.03 -0.90
C VAL A 13 -18.62 5.50 0.52
N VAL A 14 -18.20 4.25 0.63
CA VAL A 14 -17.84 3.58 1.89
C VAL A 14 -16.40 3.90 2.26
N GLU A 15 -15.53 4.00 1.25
CA GLU A 15 -14.14 4.39 1.44
C GLU A 15 -13.65 5.18 0.24
N ASP A 16 -12.89 6.22 0.53
CA ASP A 16 -12.18 7.01 -0.45
C ASP A 16 -10.68 6.91 -0.17
N CYS A 17 -9.97 6.14 -0.99
CA CYS A 17 -8.51 6.07 -0.98
C CYS A 17 -7.90 7.34 -1.58
N ARG A 18 -8.26 8.52 -1.05
CA ARG A 18 -7.74 9.83 -1.43
C ARG A 18 -7.90 10.14 -2.93
N GLY A 19 -9.03 9.73 -3.51
CA GLY A 19 -9.38 9.91 -4.91
C GLY A 19 -8.82 8.85 -5.87
N VAL A 20 -8.05 7.88 -5.37
CA VAL A 20 -7.49 6.78 -6.19
C VAL A 20 -8.50 5.66 -6.40
N LEU A 21 -9.23 5.31 -5.35
CA LEU A 21 -10.22 4.24 -5.34
C LEU A 21 -11.38 4.66 -4.45
N GLN A 22 -12.58 4.68 -5.00
CA GLN A 22 -13.81 4.83 -4.22
C GLN A 22 -14.50 3.47 -4.18
N LEU A 23 -14.66 2.92 -2.98
CA LEU A 23 -15.47 1.74 -2.76
C LEU A 23 -16.90 2.18 -2.52
N LEU A 24 -17.80 1.79 -3.41
CA LEU A 24 -19.21 2.14 -3.37
C LEU A 24 -20.02 0.94 -2.84
N SER A 25 -20.89 1.17 -1.86
CA SER A 25 -21.91 0.19 -1.46
C SER A 25 -23.23 0.57 -2.11
N ASP A 26 -23.95 -0.41 -2.64
CA ASP A 26 -25.33 -0.31 -3.15
C ASP A 26 -26.40 -0.29 -2.04
N GLY A 27 -25.99 -0.13 -0.78
CA GLY A 27 -26.90 -0.15 0.38
C GLY A 27 -27.01 -1.52 1.06
N LEU A 28 -26.21 -2.50 0.67
CA LEU A 28 -25.92 -3.67 1.51
C LEU A 28 -25.20 -3.26 2.81
N ASP A 29 -25.20 -4.15 3.81
CA ASP A 29 -24.69 -3.90 5.18
C ASP A 29 -23.36 -3.09 5.21
N PRO A 30 -23.16 -2.21 6.20
CA PRO A 30 -21.94 -1.41 6.32
C PRO A 30 -20.69 -2.28 6.20
N MET A 31 -19.91 -2.09 5.14
CA MET A 31 -18.66 -2.80 4.93
C MET A 31 -17.53 -2.06 5.63
N ARG A 32 -16.81 -2.74 6.52
CA ARG A 32 -15.61 -2.22 7.17
C ARG A 32 -14.38 -2.86 6.54
N ILE A 33 -13.37 -2.06 6.20
CA ILE A 33 -12.07 -2.59 5.78
C ILE A 33 -11.25 -2.91 7.03
N GLU A 34 -11.09 -4.20 7.30
CA GLU A 34 -10.30 -4.70 8.44
C GLU A 34 -8.79 -4.51 8.25
N GLY A 35 -8.34 -4.45 6.99
CA GLY A 35 -6.95 -4.14 6.71
C GLY A 35 -6.54 -4.14 5.24
N TYR A 36 -5.30 -3.74 5.01
CA TYR A 36 -4.68 -3.54 3.71
C TYR A 36 -3.41 -4.37 3.61
N ILE A 37 -3.19 -4.97 2.44
CA ILE A 37 -1.93 -5.64 2.10
C ILE A 37 -1.34 -4.86 0.92
N LEU A 38 -0.28 -4.11 1.20
CA LEU A 38 0.42 -3.28 0.23
C LEU A 38 1.66 -4.03 -0.25
N LEU A 39 1.59 -4.56 -1.47
CA LEU A 39 2.68 -5.31 -2.08
C LEU A 39 3.58 -4.39 -2.89
N MET A 40 4.76 -4.07 -2.37
CA MET A 40 5.74 -3.17 -2.98
C MET A 40 5.08 -1.91 -3.57
N PRO A 41 4.31 -1.14 -2.77
CA PRO A 41 3.53 -0.02 -3.29
C PRO A 41 4.43 1.00 -4.00
N ALA A 42 3.95 1.55 -5.11
CA ALA A 42 4.70 2.47 -5.96
C ALA A 42 4.71 3.90 -5.41
N PHE A 43 5.16 4.07 -4.17
CA PHE A 43 5.35 5.39 -3.57
C PHE A 43 6.66 6.00 -4.03
N CYS A 44 6.61 7.25 -4.52
CA CYS A 44 7.78 7.99 -4.98
C CYS A 44 7.76 9.42 -4.43
N SER A 45 8.87 10.14 -4.57
CA SER A 45 8.95 11.58 -4.36
C SER A 45 9.74 12.22 -5.49
N GLU A 46 9.66 13.55 -5.61
CA GLU A 46 10.46 14.27 -6.60
C GLU A 46 11.96 14.12 -6.31
N GLN A 47 12.34 14.27 -5.04
CA GLN A 47 13.69 13.97 -4.60
C GLN A 47 13.89 12.44 -4.53
N PRO A 48 14.94 11.90 -5.18
CA PRO A 48 15.19 10.47 -5.17
C PRO A 48 15.71 9.99 -3.81
N THR A 49 15.29 8.80 -3.42
CA THR A 49 15.82 8.05 -2.27
C THR A 49 17.16 7.37 -2.59
N GLN A 50 17.83 6.83 -1.57
CA GLN A 50 19.09 6.11 -1.79
C GLN A 50 18.86 4.80 -2.54
N SER A 51 17.79 4.05 -2.23
CA SER A 51 17.42 2.83 -2.98
C SER A 51 17.14 3.12 -4.46
N GLU A 52 16.57 4.28 -4.79
CA GLU A 52 16.46 4.71 -6.18
C GLU A 52 17.83 4.89 -6.82
N LEU A 53 18.72 5.65 -6.18
CA LEU A 53 20.04 5.97 -6.72
C LEU A 53 20.94 4.73 -6.88
N ASP A 54 20.79 3.75 -5.99
CA ASP A 54 21.55 2.49 -6.02
C ASP A 54 20.97 1.47 -7.01
N SER A 55 19.74 1.68 -7.50
CA SER A 55 19.07 0.77 -8.41
C SER A 55 19.86 0.61 -9.73
N PRO A 56 20.22 -0.62 -10.14
CA PRO A 56 20.95 -0.82 -11.38
C PRO A 56 20.06 -0.48 -12.59
N PRO A 57 20.65 -0.05 -13.72
CA PRO A 57 19.89 0.23 -14.95
C PRO A 57 19.27 -1.02 -15.58
N THR A 58 19.67 -2.21 -15.13
CA THR A 58 19.16 -3.51 -15.58
C THR A 58 18.05 -4.07 -14.69
N ALA A 59 17.67 -3.36 -13.61
CA ALA A 59 16.60 -3.80 -12.73
C ALA A 59 15.26 -3.95 -13.48
N PHE A 60 14.40 -4.85 -13.01
CA PHE A 60 13.07 -5.06 -13.59
C PHE A 60 12.24 -3.78 -13.62
N LEU A 61 12.20 -3.06 -12.49
CA LEU A 61 11.71 -1.69 -12.43
C LEU A 61 12.93 -0.77 -12.38
N THR A 62 13.01 0.18 -13.31
CA THR A 62 14.09 1.18 -13.32
C THR A 62 13.52 2.55 -12.93
N ARG A 63 14.39 3.48 -12.52
CA ARG A 63 14.00 4.88 -12.30
C ARG A 63 13.40 5.52 -13.54
N GLU A 64 13.96 5.25 -14.72
CA GLU A 64 13.43 5.78 -15.98
C GLU A 64 11.99 5.28 -16.25
N THR A 65 11.75 3.99 -16.03
CA THR A 65 10.43 3.38 -16.17
C THR A 65 9.45 3.96 -15.13
N CYS A 66 9.88 4.11 -13.88
CA CYS A 66 9.08 4.72 -12.81
C CYS A 66 8.70 6.16 -13.13
N ASP A 67 9.68 6.99 -13.55
CA ASP A 67 9.44 8.38 -13.94
C ASP A 67 8.51 8.48 -15.15
N ARG A 68 8.63 7.55 -16.10
CA ARG A 68 7.71 7.45 -17.24
C ARG A 68 6.29 7.14 -16.79
N TYR A 69 6.08 6.18 -15.89
CA TYR A 69 4.76 5.88 -15.36
C TYR A 69 4.15 7.05 -14.60
N CYS A 70 4.95 7.74 -13.77
CA CYS A 70 4.48 8.94 -13.06
C CYS A 70 3.99 10.02 -14.04
N ARG A 71 4.75 10.31 -15.10
CA ARG A 71 4.33 11.29 -16.13
C ARG A 71 3.06 10.90 -16.89
N LEU A 72 2.80 9.61 -17.06
CA LEU A 72 1.60 9.11 -17.76
C LEU A 72 0.37 9.05 -16.85
N PHE A 73 0.58 8.80 -15.55
CA PHE A 73 -0.48 8.65 -14.56
C PHE A 73 -0.94 9.98 -13.95
N LEU A 74 0.00 10.90 -13.72
CA LEU A 74 -0.28 12.14 -13.01
C LEU A 74 -0.93 13.22 -13.90
N PRO A 75 -1.70 14.14 -13.31
CA PRO A 75 -2.23 15.30 -14.03
C PRO A 75 -1.13 16.11 -14.73
N ALA A 76 -1.48 16.76 -15.84
CA ALA A 76 -0.53 17.60 -16.56
C ALA A 76 0.04 18.72 -15.66
N GLY A 77 1.36 18.83 -15.60
CA GLY A 77 2.06 19.80 -14.75
C GLY A 77 2.30 19.35 -13.31
N ALA A 78 1.75 18.20 -12.88
CA ALA A 78 2.09 17.60 -11.61
C ALA A 78 3.46 16.89 -11.66
N ASN A 79 4.14 16.84 -10.53
CA ASN A 79 5.41 16.15 -10.33
C ASN A 79 5.22 14.96 -9.36
N LYS A 80 6.30 14.26 -9.01
CA LYS A 80 6.19 13.05 -8.18
C LYS A 80 5.76 13.33 -6.73
N ASP A 81 5.78 14.58 -6.27
CA ASP A 81 5.25 14.96 -4.95
C ASP A 81 3.73 15.10 -4.90
N HIS A 82 3.04 14.82 -6.01
CA HIS A 82 1.58 14.77 -6.04
C HIS A 82 1.03 13.69 -5.09
N PRO A 83 -0.06 13.95 -4.33
CA PRO A 83 -0.60 13.02 -3.31
C PRO A 83 -0.99 11.62 -3.77
N LEU A 84 -1.17 11.42 -5.09
CA LEU A 84 -1.45 10.11 -5.69
C LEU A 84 -0.22 9.18 -5.71
N VAL A 85 0.99 9.74 -5.65
CA VAL A 85 2.25 8.99 -5.75
C VAL A 85 3.12 9.19 -4.50
N ASN A 86 3.18 10.41 -3.97
CA ASN A 86 3.89 10.67 -2.72
C ASN A 86 2.87 10.82 -1.59
N PRO A 87 2.74 9.85 -0.66
CA PRO A 87 1.85 9.99 0.50
C PRO A 87 2.34 11.03 1.53
N PHE A 88 3.54 11.58 1.34
CA PHE A 88 4.22 12.55 2.21
C PHE A 88 4.61 13.84 1.46
N GLY A 89 4.02 14.08 0.29
CA GLY A 89 4.22 15.32 -0.44
C GLY A 89 3.63 16.52 0.31
N PRO A 90 3.99 17.76 -0.06
CA PRO A 90 3.52 18.98 0.60
C PRO A 90 1.99 19.09 0.67
N ASP A 91 1.31 18.59 -0.36
CA ASP A 91 -0.15 18.63 -0.48
C ASP A 91 -0.82 17.33 -0.01
N SER A 92 -0.05 16.40 0.58
CA SER A 92 -0.60 15.11 1.02
C SER A 92 -1.31 15.24 2.36
N PRO A 93 -2.47 14.59 2.53
CA PRO A 93 -3.18 14.61 3.80
C PRO A 93 -2.41 13.84 4.88
N SER A 94 -2.52 14.33 6.11
CA SER A 94 -1.88 13.72 7.29
C SER A 94 -2.26 12.26 7.46
N LEU A 95 -1.32 11.45 7.95
CA LEU A 95 -1.61 10.08 8.39
C LEU A 95 -2.34 10.03 9.73
N GLU A 96 -2.31 11.10 10.53
CA GLU A 96 -2.98 11.14 11.85
C GLU A 96 -4.50 11.06 11.74
N THR A 97 -5.05 11.53 10.62
CA THR A 97 -6.50 11.46 10.34
C THR A 97 -6.90 10.18 9.63
N LEU A 98 -5.96 9.26 9.39
CA LEU A 98 -6.18 8.06 8.60
C LEU A 98 -6.68 6.92 9.50
N ASP A 99 -7.99 6.74 9.56
CA ASP A 99 -8.63 5.59 10.19
C ASP A 99 -8.63 4.39 9.23
N VAL A 100 -7.46 3.80 9.02
CA VAL A 100 -7.33 2.55 8.26
C VAL A 100 -7.17 1.38 9.23
N GLY A 101 -7.63 0.19 8.85
CA GLY A 101 -7.45 -1.04 9.62
C GLY A 101 -5.98 -1.47 9.73
N ARG A 102 -5.74 -2.78 9.94
CA ARG A 102 -4.38 -3.33 9.96
C ARG A 102 -3.72 -3.13 8.58
N VAL A 103 -2.41 -2.93 8.52
CA VAL A 103 -1.67 -2.72 7.27
C VAL A 103 -0.44 -3.61 7.24
N LEU A 104 -0.33 -4.48 6.24
CA LEU A 104 0.90 -5.17 5.90
C LEU A 104 1.55 -4.45 4.73
N VAL A 105 2.78 -3.96 4.92
CA VAL A 105 3.63 -3.43 3.86
C VAL A 105 4.70 -4.46 3.51
N VAL A 106 4.77 -4.85 2.25
CA VAL A 106 5.81 -5.73 1.72
C VAL A 106 6.77 -4.92 0.88
N ALA A 107 8.06 -5.04 1.16
CA ALA A 107 9.14 -4.47 0.37
C ALA A 107 10.14 -5.55 -0.04
N ALA A 108 11.04 -5.25 -0.96
CA ALA A 108 12.14 -6.12 -1.34
C ALA A 108 13.47 -5.35 -1.24
N GLU A 109 14.55 -6.05 -0.87
CA GLU A 109 15.85 -5.44 -0.60
C GLU A 109 16.45 -4.73 -1.83
N GLY A 110 16.30 -5.34 -3.01
CA GLY A 110 16.78 -4.81 -4.29
C GLY A 110 15.74 -3.97 -5.04
N ASP A 111 14.65 -3.56 -4.40
CA ASP A 111 13.64 -2.68 -5.00
C ASP A 111 14.04 -1.21 -4.85
N LEU A 112 13.97 -0.45 -5.94
CA LEU A 112 14.20 0.99 -5.93
C LEU A 112 13.20 1.74 -5.04
N LEU A 113 11.99 1.19 -4.85
CA LEU A 113 10.93 1.76 -4.01
C LEU A 113 11.06 1.38 -2.53
N ARG A 114 12.06 0.56 -2.17
CA ARG A 114 12.24 0.03 -0.81
C ARG A 114 12.22 1.12 0.24
N ASP A 115 13.01 2.18 0.07
CA ASP A 115 13.14 3.22 1.10
C ASP A 115 11.80 3.93 1.34
N LYS A 116 10.99 4.14 0.29
CA LYS A 116 9.64 4.70 0.42
C LYS A 116 8.65 3.75 1.09
N ASN A 117 8.74 2.46 0.83
CA ASN A 117 7.90 1.46 1.48
C ASN A 117 8.20 1.36 2.98
N VAL A 118 9.48 1.40 3.34
CA VAL A 118 9.94 1.44 4.74
C VAL A 118 9.47 2.74 5.41
N GLU A 119 9.73 3.89 4.78
CA GLU A 119 9.32 5.20 5.28
C GLU A 119 7.80 5.25 5.52
N TYR A 120 7.01 4.69 4.61
CA TYR A 120 5.55 4.66 4.77
C TYR A 120 5.11 3.87 5.99
N ALA A 121 5.64 2.65 6.17
CA ALA A 121 5.30 1.82 7.31
C ALA A 121 5.71 2.48 8.64
N GLU A 122 6.89 3.10 8.70
CA GLU A 122 7.39 3.77 9.90
C GLU A 122 6.57 5.01 10.26
N ARG A 123 6.27 5.88 9.29
CA ARG A 123 5.45 7.07 9.54
C ARG A 123 4.02 6.70 9.91
N LEU A 124 3.45 5.64 9.32
CA LEU A 124 2.13 5.16 9.69
C LEU A 124 2.09 4.60 11.11
N ARG A 125 3.11 3.84 11.54
CA ARG A 125 3.25 3.41 12.94
C ARG A 125 3.34 4.60 13.89
N ALA A 126 4.18 5.59 13.55
CA ALA A 126 4.35 6.78 14.37
C ALA A 126 3.05 7.56 14.54
N ALA A 127 2.29 7.74 13.45
CA ALA A 127 1.00 8.45 13.47
C ALA A 127 -0.08 7.74 14.30
N ARG A 128 -0.02 6.40 14.43
CA ARG A 128 -1.00 5.60 15.20
C ARG A 128 -0.72 5.52 16.69
N GLY A 129 0.48 5.88 17.13
CA GLY A 129 0.91 5.72 18.51
C GLY A 129 1.17 4.26 18.92
N LYS A 130 1.80 4.07 20.09
CA LYS A 130 2.27 2.75 20.57
C LYS A 130 1.15 1.75 20.93
N GLU A 131 -0.11 2.20 21.00
CA GLU A 131 -1.25 1.39 21.43
C GLU A 131 -1.96 0.66 20.27
N ASN A 132 -1.65 0.99 19.01
CA ASN A 132 -2.25 0.41 17.81
C ASN A 132 -1.19 -0.31 16.93
N ASP A 133 -0.84 -1.55 17.29
CA ASP A 133 0.16 -2.41 16.63
C ASP A 133 -0.31 -3.01 15.29
N GLY A 134 -1.06 -2.24 14.51
CA GLY A 134 -1.72 -2.73 13.30
C GLY A 134 -0.83 -2.73 12.05
N VAL A 135 0.41 -2.22 12.11
CA VAL A 135 1.25 -2.03 10.92
C VAL A 135 2.42 -3.01 10.92
N GLU A 136 2.44 -3.93 9.97
CA GLU A 136 3.49 -4.90 9.74
C GLU A 136 4.34 -4.49 8.52
N LEU A 137 5.66 -4.66 8.60
CA LEU A 137 6.58 -4.41 7.49
C LEU A 137 7.43 -5.66 7.31
N VAL A 138 7.43 -6.21 6.09
CA VAL A 138 8.26 -7.36 5.74
C VAL A 138 9.13 -6.99 4.54
N VAL A 139 10.44 -7.10 4.70
CA VAL A 139 11.41 -6.86 3.62
C VAL A 139 11.97 -8.21 3.17
N PHE A 140 11.80 -8.53 1.89
CA PHE A 140 12.32 -9.75 1.28
C PHE A 140 13.78 -9.54 0.83
N THR A 141 14.70 -10.16 1.55
CA THR A 141 16.15 -10.18 1.25
C THR A 141 16.44 -10.89 -0.07
N GLY A 142 17.32 -10.32 -0.88
CA GLY A 142 17.76 -10.87 -2.18
C GLY A 142 16.70 -10.83 -3.29
N GLU A 143 15.55 -10.22 -3.05
CA GLU A 143 14.47 -10.10 -4.02
C GLU A 143 14.42 -8.68 -4.62
N GLU A 144 13.83 -8.58 -5.82
CA GLU A 144 13.65 -7.34 -6.57
C GLU A 144 12.16 -6.96 -6.68
N HIS A 145 11.89 -5.78 -7.23
CA HIS A 145 10.52 -5.31 -7.47
C HIS A 145 9.68 -6.35 -8.23
N ALA A 146 8.45 -6.55 -7.79
CA ALA A 146 7.48 -7.50 -8.37
C ALA A 146 7.96 -8.98 -8.44
N PHE A 147 8.91 -9.41 -7.61
CA PHE A 147 9.44 -10.79 -7.65
C PHE A 147 8.37 -11.89 -7.65
N PHE A 148 7.22 -11.66 -6.99
CA PHE A 148 6.11 -12.61 -6.93
C PHE A 148 5.39 -12.80 -8.27
N GLY A 149 5.41 -11.79 -9.14
CA GLY A 149 4.88 -11.89 -10.51
C GLY A 149 5.91 -12.45 -11.48
N VAL A 150 7.19 -12.10 -11.30
CA VAL A 150 8.29 -12.54 -12.17
C VAL A 150 8.69 -13.99 -11.89
N LYS A 151 8.69 -14.39 -10.60
CA LYS A 151 9.12 -15.71 -10.12
C LYS A 151 8.01 -16.36 -9.27
N PRO A 152 6.84 -16.67 -9.84
CA PRO A 152 5.67 -17.11 -9.07
C PRO A 152 5.86 -18.43 -8.31
N MET A 153 6.80 -19.27 -8.77
CA MET A 153 7.11 -20.57 -8.15
C MET A 153 8.34 -20.54 -7.23
N SER A 154 8.89 -19.37 -6.92
CA SER A 154 10.07 -19.25 -6.05
C SER A 154 9.74 -19.52 -4.58
N ALA A 155 10.78 -19.86 -3.81
CA ALA A 155 10.65 -20.00 -2.36
C ALA A 155 10.20 -18.68 -1.70
N ALA A 156 10.70 -17.53 -2.17
CA ALA A 156 10.31 -16.21 -1.68
C ALA A 156 8.83 -15.92 -1.94
N THR A 157 8.30 -16.27 -3.13
CA THR A 157 6.87 -16.12 -3.42
C THR A 157 6.02 -17.03 -2.55
N GLY A 158 6.46 -18.26 -2.32
CA GLY A 158 5.83 -19.17 -1.37
C GLY A 158 5.80 -18.58 0.05
N GLU A 159 6.88 -17.91 0.47
CA GLU A 159 6.94 -17.24 1.77
C GLU A 159 6.04 -16.00 1.85
N LEU A 160 5.98 -15.19 0.79
CA LEU A 160 5.02 -14.09 0.69
C LEU A 160 3.58 -14.56 0.90
N VAL A 161 3.18 -15.67 0.27
CA VAL A 161 1.84 -16.24 0.45
C VAL A 161 1.62 -16.65 1.91
N ARG A 162 2.63 -17.18 2.61
CA ARG A 162 2.51 -17.53 4.04
C ARG A 162 2.36 -16.28 4.91
N VAL A 163 3.13 -15.23 4.64
CA VAL A 163 3.01 -13.93 5.33
C VAL A 163 1.61 -13.35 5.16
N ILE A 164 1.10 -13.32 3.92
CA ILE A 164 -0.25 -12.84 3.62
C ILE A 164 -1.29 -13.67 4.36
N ARG A 165 -1.20 -15.01 4.32
CA ARG A 165 -2.11 -15.90 5.04
C ARG A 165 -2.09 -15.66 6.54
N ARG A 166 -0.90 -15.49 7.14
CA ARG A 166 -0.77 -15.16 8.57
C ARG A 166 -1.48 -13.85 8.87
N PHE A 167 -1.19 -12.80 8.12
CA PHE A 167 -1.77 -11.47 8.33
C PHE A 167 -3.30 -11.50 8.22
N MET A 168 -3.85 -12.23 7.25
CA MET A 168 -5.29 -12.41 7.11
C MET A 168 -5.89 -13.20 8.28
N ALA A 169 -5.17 -14.17 8.83
CA ALA A 169 -5.64 -15.04 9.91
C ALA A 169 -5.60 -14.39 11.31
N THR A 170 -4.91 -13.26 11.49
CA THR A 170 -4.76 -12.61 12.81
C THR A 170 -6.05 -12.03 13.40
N GLU A 171 -7.22 -12.30 12.81
CA GLU A 171 -8.55 -11.91 13.32
C GLU A 171 -9.52 -13.10 13.42
N THR A 172 -9.31 -13.94 14.43
CA THR A 172 -10.38 -14.82 14.94
C THR A 172 -10.45 -14.87 16.47
N GLU A 173 -9.42 -14.45 17.22
CA GLU A 173 -9.38 -14.64 18.68
C GLU A 173 -9.83 -13.43 19.53
N ALA A 174 -10.12 -12.27 18.95
CA ALA A 174 -10.53 -11.08 19.70
C ALA A 174 -12.06 -10.92 19.88
N ALA A 175 -12.86 -11.88 19.43
CA ALA A 175 -14.33 -11.79 19.43
C ALA A 175 -15.05 -12.94 20.19
N CYS A 176 -14.41 -13.52 21.21
CA CYS A 176 -15.04 -14.50 22.11
C CYS A 176 -15.24 -13.93 23.52
#